data_AF-A0A9P8GYQ5-F1
#
_entry.id   AF-A0A9P8GYQ5-F1
#
_cell.length_a   1.000
_cell.length_b   1.000
_cell.length_c   1.000
_cell.angle_alpha   90.00
_cell.angle_beta   90.00
_cell.angle_gamma   90.00
#
_symmetry.space_group_name_H-M   'P 1'
#
loop_
_entity.id
_entity.type
_entity.pdbx_description
1 polymer ?
#
loop_
_entity_poly.entity_id
_entity_poly.type
_entity_poly.pdbx_seq_one_letter_code
_entity_poly.pdbx_strand_id
1 'polypeptide(L)'
;MPPKKQDNAPKKVAVDKTFGMKNKKGGAAQRAIKQINATSTLPADQRKKEAEKLQREKEKLAAEAAKREAAELFKPVQIQKVPFGVDPKTVLCQFFKKGACEKGRKCKFSHDLSQGIKGEKKSLYTDTRELEKEQQDEERKKDDMADWDEEKLRDVVKSKHGNPKTTTDKVCKFFIEAVENGKYGWFWTCPNGGDKCMYKHSLPPGFVLKTKEQRAAEKALMDKSPLNTLTLEDFLDSERHKLTGTLTPVNEETFAKWKKERMDKKAAEQEAQKMKEATGRALFEKGDWNDENDSDAEDDDNWNLEAMRRETEAARQRKEEIRLGINLDEAQAITTDASEGVGEMVEIAVEPNGNVKDDE
;
A
#
# COMPACT_ATOMS: atom_id res chain seq x y z
N MET A 1 -11.13 74.72 -49.18
CA MET A 1 -10.60 73.61 -48.34
C MET A 1 -11.77 72.78 -47.83
N PRO A 2 -11.81 71.48 -48.17
CA PRO A 2 -12.07 70.47 -47.14
C PRO A 2 -11.04 69.32 -47.20
N PRO A 3 -10.62 68.76 -46.05
CA PRO A 3 -9.45 67.90 -45.95
C PRO A 3 -9.73 66.40 -46.20
N LYS A 4 -8.62 65.72 -46.51
CA LYS A 4 -8.44 64.30 -46.86
C LYS A 4 -8.86 63.35 -45.72
N LYS A 5 -9.72 62.37 -46.02
CA LYS A 5 -10.03 61.22 -45.15
C LYS A 5 -8.86 60.23 -45.17
N GLN A 6 -8.34 59.86 -44.00
CA GLN A 6 -7.45 58.73 -43.80
C GLN A 6 -8.28 57.53 -43.31
N ASP A 7 -8.20 56.41 -44.02
CA ASP A 7 -8.78 55.14 -43.61
C ASP A 7 -7.94 54.53 -42.49
N ASN A 8 -8.57 54.28 -41.33
CA ASN A 8 -7.97 53.58 -40.21
C ASN A 8 -8.85 52.36 -39.90
N ALA A 9 -8.43 51.18 -40.36
CA ALA A 9 -9.09 49.91 -40.06
C ALA A 9 -8.75 49.47 -38.61
N PRO A 10 -9.74 49.03 -37.82
CA PRO A 10 -9.52 48.67 -36.41
C PRO A 10 -8.77 47.33 -36.28
N LYS A 11 -7.67 47.35 -35.50
CA LYS A 11 -6.94 46.14 -35.08
C LYS A 11 -7.84 45.31 -34.15
N LYS A 12 -8.06 44.04 -34.48
CA LYS A 12 -8.79 43.09 -33.62
C LYS A 12 -8.09 42.97 -32.27
N VAL A 13 -8.79 43.37 -31.21
CA VAL A 13 -8.34 43.28 -29.83
C VAL A 13 -8.11 41.81 -29.48
N ALA A 14 -6.92 41.47 -28.98
CA ALA A 14 -6.62 40.13 -28.48
C ALA A 14 -7.52 39.86 -27.26
N VAL A 15 -8.52 38.99 -27.44
CA VAL A 15 -9.43 38.60 -26.36
C VAL A 15 -8.63 37.83 -25.31
N ASP A 16 -8.60 38.39 -24.12
CA ASP A 16 -7.94 37.83 -22.95
C ASP A 16 -8.61 36.50 -22.57
N LYS A 17 -7.95 35.38 -22.88
CA LYS A 17 -8.41 34.01 -22.58
C LYS A 17 -8.55 33.71 -21.09
N THR A 18 -8.17 34.65 -20.23
CA THR A 18 -8.31 34.54 -18.78
C THR A 18 -9.49 35.38 -18.23
N PHE A 19 -10.20 36.13 -19.08
CA PHE A 19 -11.38 36.92 -18.71
C PHE A 19 -12.56 35.99 -18.37
N GLY A 20 -12.84 35.82 -17.08
CA GLY A 20 -13.86 34.90 -16.55
C GLY A 20 -13.32 33.93 -15.50
N MET A 21 -12.03 33.61 -15.55
CA MET A 21 -11.39 32.73 -14.57
C MET A 21 -10.78 33.49 -13.38
N LYS A 22 -10.55 34.81 -13.54
CA LYS A 22 -9.88 35.69 -12.56
C LYS A 22 -10.66 35.95 -11.28
N ASN A 23 -11.99 35.80 -11.29
CA ASN A 23 -12.83 35.94 -10.10
C ASN A 23 -13.01 34.63 -9.31
N LYS A 24 -12.45 33.50 -9.78
CA LYS A 24 -12.60 32.20 -9.10
C LYS A 24 -11.41 31.98 -8.16
N LYS A 25 -11.62 32.22 -6.86
CA LYS A 25 -10.61 32.12 -5.78
C LYS A 25 -10.28 30.66 -5.41
N GLY A 26 -9.92 29.84 -6.40
CA GLY A 26 -9.50 28.45 -6.21
C GLY A 26 -8.06 28.22 -6.70
N GLY A 27 -7.24 27.53 -5.91
CA GLY A 27 -5.83 27.28 -6.25
C GLY A 27 -5.62 26.58 -7.60
N ALA A 28 -6.57 25.73 -8.03
CA ALA A 28 -6.55 25.12 -9.36
C ALA A 28 -6.78 26.12 -10.50
N ALA A 29 -7.69 27.09 -10.32
CA ALA A 29 -7.94 28.14 -11.30
C ALA A 29 -6.73 29.09 -11.41
N GLN A 30 -6.09 29.41 -10.29
CA GLN A 30 -4.86 30.21 -10.28
C GLN A 30 -3.68 29.50 -10.96
N ARG A 31 -3.52 28.18 -10.76
CA ARG A 31 -2.50 27.38 -11.46
C ARG A 31 -2.76 27.32 -12.96
N ALA A 32 -4.00 27.12 -13.38
CA ALA A 32 -4.39 27.16 -14.79
C ALA A 32 -4.14 28.55 -15.42
N ILE A 33 -4.47 29.64 -14.71
CA ILE A 33 -4.18 31.01 -15.16
C ILE A 33 -2.67 31.25 -15.27
N LYS A 34 -1.86 30.77 -14.31
CA LYS A 34 -0.40 30.85 -14.38
C LYS A 34 0.16 30.09 -15.58
N GLN A 35 -0.36 28.90 -15.89
CA GLN A 35 0.09 28.10 -17.04
C GLN A 35 -0.33 28.72 -18.39
N ILE A 36 -1.53 29.28 -18.48
CA ILE A 36 -2.02 30.00 -19.67
C ILE A 36 -1.23 31.31 -19.87
N ASN A 37 -0.86 31.99 -18.78
CA ASN A 37 -0.01 33.19 -18.85
C ASN A 37 1.44 32.85 -19.21
N ALA A 38 2.02 31.79 -18.64
CA ALA A 38 3.37 31.35 -18.96
C ALA A 38 3.51 30.88 -20.42
N THR A 39 2.49 30.20 -20.96
CA THR A 39 2.46 29.82 -22.37
C THR A 39 2.11 30.99 -23.29
N SER A 40 1.45 32.04 -22.81
CA SER A 40 1.10 33.21 -23.62
C SER A 40 2.19 34.29 -23.68
N THR A 41 3.13 34.31 -22.73
CA THR A 41 4.25 35.27 -22.67
C THR A 41 5.48 34.85 -23.48
N LEU A 42 5.58 33.58 -23.91
CA LEU A 42 6.67 33.14 -24.78
C LEU A 42 6.52 33.73 -26.20
N PRO A 43 7.60 34.20 -26.84
CA PRO A 43 7.55 34.71 -28.21
C PRO A 43 7.01 33.63 -29.17
N ALA A 44 6.23 34.05 -30.17
CA ALA A 44 5.49 33.14 -31.06
C ALA A 44 6.39 32.11 -31.77
N ASP A 45 7.66 32.46 -32.02
CA ASP A 45 8.63 31.58 -32.67
C ASP A 45 9.12 30.44 -31.76
N GLN A 46 9.21 30.66 -30.44
CA GLN A 46 9.58 29.61 -29.49
C GLN A 46 8.45 28.58 -29.30
N ARG A 47 7.20 29.04 -29.26
CA ARG A 47 6.02 28.16 -29.20
C ARG A 47 5.87 27.26 -30.42
N LYS A 48 6.15 27.80 -31.61
CA LYS A 48 6.16 27.01 -32.85
C LYS A 48 7.26 25.95 -32.83
N LYS A 49 8.46 26.31 -32.36
CA LYS A 49 9.61 25.41 -32.27
C LYS A 49 9.43 24.28 -31.26
N GLU A 50 8.78 24.52 -30.12
CA GLU A 50 8.48 23.50 -29.12
C GLU A 50 7.34 22.57 -29.57
N ALA A 51 6.31 23.11 -30.22
CA ALA A 51 5.23 22.31 -30.80
C ALA A 51 5.76 21.39 -31.92
N GLU A 52 6.66 21.90 -32.77
CA GLU A 52 7.30 21.12 -33.84
C GLU A 52 8.21 20.01 -33.28
N LYS A 53 8.98 20.29 -32.22
CA LYS A 53 9.79 19.27 -31.54
C LYS A 53 8.93 18.16 -30.94
N LEU A 54 7.85 18.52 -30.24
CA LEU A 54 6.94 17.54 -29.64
C LEU A 54 6.22 16.70 -30.71
N GLN A 55 5.88 17.30 -31.85
CA GLN A 55 5.31 16.57 -32.98
C GLN A 55 6.32 15.59 -33.59
N ARG A 56 7.57 16.02 -33.77
CA ARG A 56 8.65 15.17 -34.31
C ARG A 56 9.01 14.00 -33.38
N GLU A 57 8.99 14.20 -32.07
CA GLU A 57 9.20 13.13 -31.08
C GLU A 57 8.05 12.12 -31.09
N LYS A 58 6.80 12.60 -31.18
CA LYS A 58 5.62 11.73 -31.32
C LYS A 58 5.63 10.93 -32.63
N GLU A 59 6.03 11.55 -33.74
CA GLU A 59 6.17 10.84 -35.01
C GLU A 59 7.30 9.80 -34.97
N LYS A 60 8.42 10.10 -34.32
CA LYS A 60 9.52 9.14 -34.15
C LYS A 60 9.08 7.94 -33.31
N LEU A 61 8.36 8.18 -32.21
CA LEU A 61 7.85 7.12 -31.34
C LEU A 61 6.79 6.27 -32.06
N ALA A 62 5.89 6.91 -32.82
CA ALA A 62 4.90 6.21 -33.63
C ALA A 62 5.55 5.38 -34.76
N ALA A 63 6.60 5.90 -35.40
CA ALA A 63 7.35 5.19 -36.43
C ALA A 63 8.14 4.00 -35.86
N GLU A 64 8.68 4.12 -34.64
CA GLU A 64 9.36 3.02 -33.96
C GLU A 64 8.38 1.93 -33.51
N ALA A 65 7.22 2.32 -32.97
CA ALA A 65 6.14 1.40 -32.63
C ALA A 65 5.62 0.65 -33.87
N ALA A 66 5.39 1.36 -34.98
CA ALA A 66 4.95 0.75 -36.24
C ALA A 66 6.00 -0.23 -36.81
N LYS A 67 7.30 0.08 -36.67
CA LYS A 67 8.38 -0.84 -37.06
C LYS A 67 8.40 -2.09 -36.18
N ARG A 68 8.16 -1.95 -34.87
CA ARG A 68 8.09 -3.11 -33.96
C ARG A 68 6.89 -3.99 -34.28
N GLU A 69 5.72 -3.41 -34.49
CA GLU A 69 4.51 -4.15 -34.87
C GLU A 69 4.67 -4.84 -36.23
N ALA A 70 5.28 -4.17 -37.22
CA ALA A 70 5.60 -4.79 -38.51
C ALA A 70 6.59 -5.96 -38.35
N ALA A 71 7.65 -5.79 -37.54
CA ALA A 71 8.62 -6.85 -37.29
C ALA A 71 7.99 -8.07 -36.58
N GLU A 72 6.99 -7.85 -35.72
CA GLU A 72 6.24 -8.94 -35.08
C GLU A 72 5.30 -9.66 -36.06
N LEU A 73 4.68 -8.92 -36.98
CA LEU A 73 3.80 -9.50 -38.00
C LEU A 73 4.57 -10.30 -39.06
N PHE A 74 5.79 -9.87 -39.41
CA PHE A 74 6.64 -10.55 -40.40
C PHE A 74 7.59 -11.61 -39.80
N LYS A 75 7.38 -12.05 -38.55
CA LYS A 75 8.14 -13.18 -37.97
C LYS A 75 7.95 -14.41 -38.87
N PRO A 76 9.00 -14.92 -39.54
CA PRO A 76 8.86 -15.97 -40.53
C PRO A 76 8.37 -17.25 -39.86
N VAL A 77 7.37 -17.87 -40.49
CA VAL A 77 6.79 -19.15 -40.09
C VAL A 77 7.89 -20.21 -40.02
N GLN A 78 8.25 -20.59 -38.80
CA GLN A 78 9.28 -21.60 -38.54
C GLN A 78 8.77 -22.96 -39.03
N ILE A 79 9.40 -23.50 -40.08
CA ILE A 79 9.12 -24.84 -40.60
C ILE A 79 9.80 -25.85 -39.68
N GLN A 80 8.99 -26.63 -38.96
CA GLN A 80 9.43 -27.67 -38.04
C GLN A 80 10.21 -28.78 -38.79
N LYS A 81 11.54 -28.79 -38.66
CA LYS A 81 12.41 -29.85 -39.19
C LYS A 81 12.41 -31.03 -38.22
N VAL A 82 12.06 -32.22 -38.71
CA VAL A 82 12.12 -33.47 -37.93
C VAL A 82 13.39 -34.23 -38.31
N PRO A 83 14.22 -34.68 -37.35
CA PRO A 83 15.37 -35.53 -37.61
C PRO A 83 14.99 -36.84 -38.32
N PHE A 84 15.89 -37.34 -39.15
CA PHE A 84 15.67 -38.56 -39.92
C PHE A 84 15.52 -39.78 -38.98
N GLY A 85 14.46 -40.58 -39.16
CA GLY A 85 14.17 -41.76 -38.33
C GLY A 85 13.11 -41.58 -37.24
N VAL A 86 12.55 -40.38 -37.07
CA VAL A 86 11.42 -40.13 -36.15
C VAL A 86 10.12 -39.95 -36.92
N ASP A 87 9.10 -40.74 -36.58
CA ASP A 87 7.79 -40.66 -37.22
C ASP A 87 7.16 -39.28 -36.98
N PRO A 88 6.82 -38.51 -38.03
CA PRO A 88 6.34 -37.13 -37.89
C PRO A 88 5.08 -36.98 -37.02
N LYS A 89 4.24 -38.02 -36.94
CA LYS A 89 3.03 -38.06 -36.10
C LYS A 89 3.30 -38.21 -34.61
N THR A 90 4.53 -38.57 -34.22
CA THR A 90 4.93 -38.63 -32.80
C THR A 90 5.35 -37.25 -32.28
N VAL A 91 5.61 -36.31 -33.19
CA VAL A 91 6.06 -34.95 -32.85
C VAL A 91 4.86 -34.01 -32.82
N LEU A 92 4.72 -33.22 -31.76
CA LEU A 92 3.64 -32.22 -31.62
C LEU A 92 3.73 -31.15 -32.72
N CYS A 93 2.60 -30.86 -33.37
CA CYS A 93 2.47 -29.85 -34.41
C CYS A 93 2.65 -28.44 -33.82
N GLN A 94 3.66 -27.70 -34.26
CA GLN A 94 3.89 -26.32 -33.81
C GLN A 94 2.73 -25.37 -34.14
N PHE A 95 2.06 -25.57 -35.28
CA PHE A 95 0.89 -24.76 -35.67
C PHE A 95 -0.33 -25.08 -34.82
N PHE A 96 -0.48 -26.34 -34.39
CA PHE A 96 -1.57 -26.73 -33.51
C PHE A 96 -1.34 -26.19 -32.10
N LYS A 97 -0.09 -26.21 -31.61
CA LYS A 97 0.32 -25.55 -30.37
C LYS A 97 0.04 -24.04 -30.38
N LYS A 98 0.16 -23.40 -31.54
CA LYS A 98 -0.16 -21.98 -31.76
C LYS A 98 -1.64 -21.71 -32.12
N GLY A 99 -2.48 -22.76 -32.19
CA GLY A 99 -3.91 -22.63 -32.52
C GLY A 99 -4.24 -22.35 -33.99
N ALA A 100 -3.26 -22.36 -34.90
CA ALA A 100 -3.41 -21.98 -36.31
C ALA A 100 -3.21 -23.15 -37.28
N CYS A 101 -3.50 -24.39 -36.86
CA CYS A 101 -3.32 -25.56 -37.74
C CYS A 101 -4.56 -25.86 -38.59
N GLU A 102 -4.53 -25.47 -39.86
CA GLU A 102 -5.61 -25.73 -40.83
C GLU A 102 -5.71 -27.22 -41.25
N LYS A 103 -4.69 -28.03 -40.96
CA LYS A 103 -4.61 -29.42 -41.43
C LYS A 103 -5.39 -30.42 -40.57
N GLY A 104 -5.86 -30.00 -39.38
CA GLY A 104 -6.73 -30.80 -38.51
C GLY A 104 -6.24 -32.25 -38.32
N ARG A 105 -7.15 -33.23 -38.43
CA ARG A 105 -6.83 -34.67 -38.29
C ARG A 105 -5.93 -35.24 -39.39
N LYS A 106 -5.72 -34.52 -40.50
CA LYS A 106 -4.83 -34.92 -41.60
C LYS A 106 -3.43 -34.31 -41.45
N CYS A 107 -3.16 -33.62 -40.34
CA CYS A 107 -1.84 -33.07 -40.09
C CYS A 107 -0.77 -34.18 -40.04
N LYS A 108 0.39 -33.89 -40.62
CA LYS A 108 1.56 -34.79 -40.58
C LYS A 108 2.14 -34.91 -39.16
N PHE A 109 1.82 -33.96 -38.29
CA PHE A 109 2.27 -33.84 -36.91
C PHE A 109 1.14 -34.11 -35.92
N SER A 110 1.49 -34.55 -34.70
CA SER A 110 0.51 -34.85 -33.64
C SER A 110 -0.26 -33.60 -33.21
N HIS A 111 -1.57 -33.75 -32.99
CA HIS A 111 -2.43 -32.77 -32.31
C HIS A 111 -2.75 -33.20 -30.87
N ASP A 112 -2.05 -34.20 -30.33
CA ASP A 112 -2.16 -34.58 -28.92
C ASP A 112 -1.13 -33.80 -28.10
N LEU A 113 -1.59 -32.86 -27.27
CA LEU A 113 -0.73 -32.03 -26.41
C LEU A 113 0.13 -32.86 -25.45
N SER A 114 -0.28 -34.09 -25.16
CA SER A 114 0.44 -35.02 -24.28
C SER A 114 1.77 -35.49 -24.86
N GLN A 115 1.94 -35.47 -26.19
CA GLN A 115 3.21 -35.89 -26.83
C GLN A 115 4.33 -34.85 -26.69
N GLY A 116 4.02 -33.61 -26.28
CA GLY A 116 5.01 -32.54 -26.08
C GLY A 116 5.87 -32.67 -24.82
N ILE A 117 5.59 -33.65 -23.94
CA ILE A 117 6.26 -33.87 -22.65
C ILE A 117 7.05 -35.19 -22.64
N LYS A 118 7.50 -35.66 -23.80
CA LYS A 118 8.52 -36.72 -23.85
C LYS A 118 9.88 -36.05 -23.88
N GLY A 119 10.44 -35.81 -22.70
CA GLY A 119 11.81 -35.32 -22.55
C GLY A 119 12.76 -36.20 -23.36
N GLU A 120 13.73 -35.57 -24.03
CA GLU A 120 14.83 -36.29 -24.66
C GLU A 120 15.42 -37.28 -23.66
N LYS A 121 15.67 -38.50 -24.12
CA LYS A 121 16.26 -39.55 -23.31
C LYS A 121 17.67 -39.09 -22.95
N LYS A 122 17.80 -38.46 -21.77
CA LYS A 122 19.05 -38.06 -21.15
C LYS A 122 19.99 -39.27 -21.25
N SER A 123 21.12 -39.13 -21.95
CA SER A 123 22.10 -40.19 -22.10
C SER A 123 22.52 -40.67 -20.71
N LEU A 124 22.31 -41.95 -20.42
CA LEU A 124 22.54 -42.55 -19.09
C LEU A 124 24.01 -42.45 -18.65
N TYR A 125 24.92 -42.16 -19.58
CA TYR A 125 26.36 -42.21 -19.39
C TYR A 125 27.05 -40.83 -19.38
N THR A 126 26.29 -39.76 -19.58
CA THR A 126 26.80 -38.39 -19.49
C THR A 126 25.93 -37.64 -18.48
N ASP A 127 26.47 -37.35 -17.30
CA ASP A 127 25.76 -36.57 -16.30
C ASP A 127 25.56 -35.16 -16.84
N THR A 128 24.34 -34.86 -17.22
CA THR A 128 24.01 -33.58 -17.82
C THR A 128 24.19 -32.41 -16.88
N ARG A 129 24.28 -32.64 -15.57
CA ARG A 129 24.63 -31.59 -14.62
C ARG A 129 26.07 -31.13 -14.82
N GLU A 130 26.95 -32.01 -15.27
CA GLU A 130 28.36 -31.68 -15.55
C GLU A 130 28.48 -30.90 -16.87
N LEU A 131 27.80 -31.36 -17.92
CA LEU A 131 27.72 -30.64 -19.20
C LEU A 131 27.04 -29.27 -19.07
N GLU A 132 25.94 -29.17 -18.33
CA GLU A 132 25.23 -27.90 -18.08
C GLU A 132 26.10 -26.95 -17.23
N LYS A 133 26.89 -27.49 -16.29
CA LYS A 133 27.81 -26.71 -15.45
C LYS A 133 29.02 -26.21 -16.24
N GLU A 134 29.61 -27.05 -17.10
CA GLU A 134 30.70 -26.65 -18.00
C GLU A 134 30.23 -25.58 -19.00
N GLN A 135 29.04 -25.74 -19.58
CA GLN A 135 28.45 -24.73 -20.46
C GLN A 135 28.17 -23.42 -19.71
N GLN A 136 27.59 -23.48 -18.51
CA GLN A 136 27.36 -22.30 -17.67
C GLN A 136 28.67 -21.63 -17.22
N ASP A 137 29.71 -22.40 -16.91
CA ASP A 137 31.01 -21.86 -16.52
C ASP A 137 31.71 -21.17 -17.70
N GLU A 138 31.60 -21.72 -18.92
CA GLU A 138 32.13 -21.10 -20.13
C GLU A 138 31.34 -19.85 -20.57
N GLU A 139 30.02 -19.83 -20.39
CA GLU A 139 29.19 -18.64 -20.61
C GLU A 139 29.50 -17.55 -19.56
N ARG A 140 29.64 -17.92 -18.29
CA ARG A 140 30.02 -17.00 -17.21
C ARG A 140 31.42 -16.41 -17.37
N LYS A 141 32.37 -17.16 -17.95
CA LYS A 141 33.74 -16.66 -18.22
C LYS A 141 33.80 -15.72 -19.41
N LYS A 142 32.88 -15.85 -20.38
CA LYS A 142 32.77 -14.95 -21.53
C LYS A 142 32.00 -13.66 -21.21
N ASP A 143 31.33 -13.60 -20.07
CA ASP A 143 30.55 -12.45 -19.62
C ASP A 143 31.44 -11.47 -18.83
N ASP A 144 32.26 -10.71 -19.55
CA ASP A 144 33.17 -9.71 -19.00
C ASP A 144 32.38 -8.46 -18.54
N MET A 145 32.79 -7.83 -17.42
CA MET A 145 32.09 -6.69 -16.80
C MET A 145 32.02 -5.46 -17.72
N ALA A 146 32.85 -5.42 -18.77
CA ALA A 146 32.92 -4.35 -19.76
C ALA A 146 31.70 -4.30 -20.72
N ASP A 147 30.97 -5.40 -20.91
CA ASP A 147 29.79 -5.48 -21.80
C ASP A 147 28.45 -5.45 -21.01
N TRP A 148 28.48 -5.07 -19.73
CA TRP A 148 27.29 -5.03 -18.89
C TRP A 148 26.58 -3.68 -18.97
N ASP A 149 25.44 -3.67 -19.65
CA ASP A 149 24.50 -2.55 -19.61
C ASP A 149 23.91 -2.35 -18.20
N GLU A 150 23.46 -1.13 -17.89
CA GLU A 150 22.98 -0.76 -16.55
C GLU A 150 21.78 -1.62 -16.06
N GLU A 151 20.97 -2.14 -16.99
CA GLU A 151 19.89 -3.07 -16.67
C GLU A 151 20.43 -4.45 -16.25
N LYS A 152 21.44 -4.97 -16.95
CA LYS A 152 22.13 -6.22 -16.58
C LYS A 152 22.91 -6.06 -15.27
N LEU A 153 23.49 -4.89 -15.04
CA LEU A 153 24.13 -4.54 -13.76
C LEU A 153 23.11 -4.53 -12.61
N ARG A 154 21.92 -3.94 -12.82
CA ARG A 154 20.83 -3.97 -11.84
C ARG A 154 20.34 -5.39 -11.57
N ASP A 155 20.22 -6.24 -12.58
CA ASP A 155 19.82 -7.64 -12.38
C ASP A 155 20.90 -8.48 -11.70
N VAL A 156 22.18 -8.24 -11.98
CA VAL A 156 23.29 -8.86 -11.24
C VAL A 156 23.30 -8.37 -9.79
N VAL A 157 23.10 -7.07 -9.54
CA VAL A 157 22.97 -6.53 -8.18
C VAL A 157 21.75 -7.11 -7.46
N LYS A 158 20.61 -7.27 -8.14
CA LYS A 158 19.35 -7.82 -7.60
C LYS A 158 19.38 -9.34 -7.42
N SER A 159 20.27 -10.04 -8.12
CA SER A 159 20.52 -11.48 -7.95
C SER A 159 21.62 -11.77 -6.92
N LYS A 160 22.64 -10.91 -6.80
CA LYS A 160 23.66 -10.95 -5.73
C LYS A 160 23.10 -10.51 -4.39
N HIS A 161 22.35 -9.41 -4.38
CA HIS A 161 21.49 -8.99 -3.29
C HIS A 161 20.08 -9.46 -3.62
N GLY A 162 19.86 -10.78 -3.50
CA GLY A 162 18.59 -11.43 -3.82
C GLY A 162 17.39 -10.60 -3.37
N ASN A 163 16.32 -10.58 -4.20
CA ASN A 163 15.06 -9.83 -4.02
C ASN A 163 14.88 -9.38 -2.57
N PRO A 164 14.94 -8.07 -2.25
CA PRO A 164 14.94 -7.59 -0.88
C PRO A 164 13.77 -8.27 -0.17
N LYS A 165 14.09 -9.20 0.73
CA LYS A 165 13.07 -9.80 1.58
C LYS A 165 12.32 -8.62 2.17
N THR A 166 11.00 -8.65 2.14
CA THR A 166 10.14 -7.62 2.70
C THR A 166 10.34 -7.62 4.22
N THR A 167 11.49 -7.14 4.67
CA THR A 167 11.80 -6.93 6.07
C THR A 167 10.98 -5.74 6.48
N THR A 168 9.88 -6.04 7.17
CA THR A 168 9.09 -5.02 7.82
C THR A 168 10.00 -4.27 8.81
N ASP A 169 9.86 -2.94 8.88
CA ASP A 169 10.62 -2.10 9.83
C ASP A 169 10.19 -2.31 11.29
N LYS A 170 9.20 -3.19 11.50
CA LYS A 170 8.79 -3.68 12.81
C LYS A 170 9.85 -4.63 13.35
N VAL A 171 10.26 -4.39 14.59
CA VAL A 171 11.21 -5.25 15.32
C VAL A 171 10.57 -6.59 15.64
N CYS A 172 11.33 -7.68 15.52
CA CYS A 172 10.82 -9.01 15.84
C CYS A 172 10.52 -9.14 17.34
N LYS A 173 9.32 -9.60 17.68
CA LYS A 173 8.90 -9.85 19.08
C LYS A 173 9.83 -10.81 19.80
N PHE A 174 10.20 -11.92 19.14
CA PHE A 174 11.08 -12.92 19.72
C PHE A 174 12.51 -12.40 19.94
N PHE A 175 12.94 -11.42 19.14
CA PHE A 175 14.22 -10.76 19.35
C PHE A 175 14.19 -9.84 20.57
N ILE A 176 13.11 -9.06 20.76
CA ILE A 176 12.94 -8.26 21.98
C ILE A 176 12.93 -9.19 23.21
N GLU A 177 12.17 -10.29 23.17
CA GLU A 177 12.13 -11.28 24.25
C GLU A 177 13.49 -11.94 24.49
N ALA A 178 14.26 -12.26 23.45
CA ALA A 178 15.56 -12.87 23.60
C ALA A 178 16.61 -11.91 24.17
N VAL A 179 16.58 -10.65 23.73
CA VAL A 179 17.43 -9.58 24.23
C VAL A 179 17.08 -9.27 25.69
N GLU A 180 15.79 -9.16 26.01
CA GLU A 180 15.34 -8.99 27.38
C GLU A 180 15.79 -10.16 28.25
N ASN A 181 15.55 -11.39 27.83
CA ASN A 181 15.95 -12.57 28.59
C ASN A 181 17.47 -12.84 28.61
N GLY A 182 18.29 -12.02 27.95
CA GLY A 182 19.74 -12.20 27.87
C GLY A 182 20.15 -13.47 27.13
N LYS A 183 19.23 -14.05 26.34
CA LYS A 183 19.45 -15.26 25.52
C LYS A 183 19.89 -14.92 24.10
N TYR A 184 19.87 -13.65 23.73
CA TYR A 184 20.43 -13.16 22.48
C TYR A 184 21.96 -13.25 22.55
N GLY A 185 22.54 -14.15 21.75
CA GLY A 185 23.97 -14.44 21.75
C GLY A 185 24.39 -15.20 20.49
N TRP A 186 25.64 -15.63 20.44
CA TRP A 186 26.30 -16.20 19.25
C TRP A 186 25.54 -17.35 18.56
N PHE A 187 24.74 -18.12 19.30
CA PHE A 187 23.94 -19.22 18.75
C PHE A 187 22.43 -18.96 18.72
N TRP A 188 21.98 -17.72 18.97
CA TRP A 188 20.55 -17.42 18.99
C TRP A 188 20.00 -17.29 17.57
N THR A 189 19.09 -18.17 17.19
CA THR A 189 18.32 -18.10 15.95
C THR A 189 16.88 -17.72 16.26
N CYS A 190 16.32 -16.80 15.48
CA CYS A 190 14.94 -16.37 15.65
C CYS A 190 13.99 -17.55 15.40
N PRO A 191 13.05 -17.86 16.31
CA PRO A 191 12.05 -18.91 16.11
C PRO A 191 11.13 -18.65 14.90
N ASN A 192 10.96 -17.38 14.53
CA ASN A 192 10.16 -16.95 13.39
C ASN A 192 10.94 -16.94 12.07
N GLY A 193 11.75 -17.98 11.86
CA GLY A 193 12.45 -18.24 10.59
C GLY A 193 13.93 -17.89 10.54
N GLY A 194 14.62 -17.73 11.68
CA GLY A 194 16.06 -17.47 11.74
C GLY A 194 16.45 -16.23 10.94
N ASP A 195 17.32 -16.40 9.96
CA ASP A 195 17.77 -15.34 9.02
C ASP A 195 16.73 -15.01 7.92
N LYS A 196 15.59 -15.70 7.91
CA LYS A 196 14.46 -15.43 7.02
C LYS A 196 13.30 -14.73 7.73
N CYS A 197 13.48 -14.32 8.99
CA CYS A 197 12.44 -13.56 9.69
C CYS A 197 12.09 -12.29 8.91
N MET A 198 10.79 -12.04 8.74
CA MET A 198 10.27 -10.85 8.07
C MET A 198 10.39 -9.57 8.92
N TYR A 199 10.82 -9.70 10.17
CA TYR A 199 10.92 -8.61 11.14
C TYR A 199 12.38 -8.32 11.46
N LYS A 200 12.68 -7.07 11.80
CA LYS A 200 14.05 -6.61 12.06
C LYS A 200 14.61 -7.18 13.37
N HIS A 201 15.82 -7.72 13.35
CA HIS A 201 16.56 -8.18 14.54
C HIS A 201 17.56 -7.12 15.02
N SER A 202 17.09 -5.88 15.16
CA SER A 202 17.87 -4.78 15.73
C SER A 202 16.97 -3.94 16.61
N LEU A 203 17.47 -3.48 17.75
CA LEU A 203 16.74 -2.56 18.61
C LEU A 203 16.56 -1.24 17.86
N PRO A 204 15.39 -0.58 17.96
CA PRO A 204 15.21 0.77 17.46
C PRO A 204 16.22 1.72 18.12
N PRO A 205 16.74 2.73 17.39
CA PRO A 205 17.62 3.73 17.98
C PRO A 205 16.89 4.43 19.12
N GLY A 206 17.40 4.31 20.35
CA GLY A 206 16.81 4.86 21.57
C GLY A 206 16.12 3.86 22.51
N PHE A 207 16.00 2.57 22.17
CA PHE A 207 15.45 1.56 23.07
C PHE A 207 16.48 1.17 24.16
N VAL A 208 16.22 1.59 25.40
CA VAL A 208 17.03 1.21 26.58
C VAL A 208 16.47 -0.08 27.15
N LEU A 209 17.29 -1.14 27.22
CA LEU A 209 16.89 -2.40 27.86
C LEU A 209 16.65 -2.17 29.36
N LYS A 210 15.49 -2.61 29.86
CA LYS A 210 15.23 -2.67 31.31
C LYS A 210 16.28 -3.56 31.97
N THR A 211 16.89 -3.09 33.06
CA THR A 211 17.88 -3.88 33.81
C THR A 211 17.22 -5.12 34.42
N LYS A 212 18.03 -6.15 34.72
CA LYS A 212 17.57 -7.40 35.33
C LYS A 212 16.80 -7.15 36.64
N GLU A 213 17.23 -6.15 37.40
CA GLU A 213 16.62 -5.74 38.68
C GLU A 213 15.28 -5.01 38.47
N GLN A 214 15.20 -4.10 37.49
CA GLN A 214 13.94 -3.43 37.13
C GLN A 214 12.88 -4.42 36.65
N ARG A 215 13.29 -5.45 35.89
CA ARG A 215 12.39 -6.52 35.45
C ARG A 215 11.96 -7.44 36.59
N ALA A 216 12.87 -7.76 37.50
CA ALA A 216 12.53 -8.55 38.68
C ALA A 216 11.55 -7.78 39.60
N ALA A 217 11.73 -6.46 39.73
CA ALA A 217 10.83 -5.60 40.47
C ALA A 217 9.44 -5.49 39.83
N GLU A 218 9.37 -5.29 38.50
CA GLU A 218 8.09 -5.22 37.77
C GLU A 218 7.35 -6.56 37.78
N LYS A 219 8.06 -7.68 37.59
CA LYS A 219 7.47 -9.02 37.70
C LYS A 219 6.99 -9.30 39.13
N ALA A 220 7.79 -8.97 40.14
CA ALA A 220 7.38 -9.12 41.53
C ALA A 220 6.19 -8.20 41.87
N LEU A 221 6.05 -7.04 41.23
CA LEU A 221 4.92 -6.14 41.40
C LEU A 221 3.66 -6.70 40.71
N MET A 222 3.78 -7.31 39.53
CA MET A 222 2.65 -8.01 38.88
C MET A 222 2.24 -9.26 39.64
N ASP A 223 3.19 -10.05 40.15
CA ASP A 223 2.91 -11.25 40.95
C ASP A 223 2.31 -10.89 42.32
N LYS A 224 2.54 -9.66 42.81
CA LYS A 224 1.89 -9.10 44.00
C LYS A 224 0.66 -8.25 43.67
N SER A 225 0.31 -8.11 42.39
CA SER A 225 -0.88 -7.35 42.02
C SER A 225 -2.12 -8.12 42.48
N PRO A 226 -3.11 -7.44 43.06
CA PRO A 226 -4.27 -8.07 43.69
C PRO A 226 -5.10 -8.91 42.70
N LEU A 227 -4.92 -8.75 41.39
CA LEU A 227 -5.58 -9.60 40.39
C LEU A 227 -4.99 -11.03 40.32
N ASN A 228 -3.71 -11.21 40.69
CA ASN A 228 -3.05 -12.51 40.71
C ASN A 228 -3.03 -13.15 42.10
N THR A 229 -3.05 -12.34 43.17
CA THR A 229 -2.99 -12.83 44.56
C THR A 229 -4.34 -12.88 45.26
N LEU A 230 -5.32 -12.05 44.88
CA LEU A 230 -6.67 -12.15 45.41
C LEU A 230 -7.39 -13.22 44.61
N THR A 231 -7.19 -14.46 45.03
CA THR A 231 -7.91 -15.58 44.45
C THR A 231 -9.39 -15.43 44.77
N LEU A 232 -10.25 -16.09 43.99
CA LEU A 232 -11.71 -16.05 44.20
C LEU A 232 -12.08 -16.38 45.66
N GLU A 233 -11.29 -17.25 46.29
CA GLU A 233 -11.42 -17.67 47.67
C GLU A 233 -11.15 -16.54 48.66
N ASP A 234 -10.09 -15.74 48.47
CA ASP A 234 -9.75 -14.62 49.37
C ASP A 234 -10.79 -13.49 49.26
N PHE A 235 -11.33 -13.27 48.05
CA PHE A 235 -12.48 -12.38 47.85
C PHE A 235 -13.73 -12.92 48.57
N LEU A 236 -14.06 -14.20 48.41
CA LEU A 236 -15.20 -14.85 49.07
C LEU A 236 -15.09 -14.82 50.59
N ASP A 237 -13.91 -15.05 51.14
CA ASP A 237 -13.66 -15.00 52.58
C ASP A 237 -13.79 -13.56 53.11
N SER A 238 -13.29 -12.56 52.37
CA SER A 238 -13.47 -11.15 52.73
C SER A 238 -14.95 -10.73 52.74
N GLU A 239 -15.74 -11.16 51.74
CA GLU A 239 -17.17 -10.84 51.66
C GLU A 239 -17.98 -11.60 52.73
N ARG A 240 -17.62 -12.85 53.01
CA ARG A 240 -18.24 -13.64 54.10
C ARG A 240 -17.98 -13.01 55.47
N HIS A 241 -16.79 -12.46 55.70
CA HIS A 241 -16.48 -11.72 56.93
C HIS A 241 -17.20 -10.37 57.02
N LYS A 242 -17.50 -9.72 55.90
CA LYS A 242 -18.33 -8.49 55.86
C LYS A 242 -19.81 -8.78 56.13
N LEU A 243 -20.29 -9.97 55.81
CA LEU A 243 -21.67 -10.42 56.07
C LEU A 243 -21.87 -10.76 57.55
N THR A 244 -21.84 -9.76 58.43
CA THR A 244 -22.21 -9.90 59.84
C THR A 244 -23.63 -9.40 60.08
N GLY A 245 -24.56 -10.28 60.48
CA GLY A 245 -25.95 -9.90 60.81
C GLY A 245 -26.95 -11.06 60.73
N THR A 246 -28.25 -10.77 60.93
CA THR A 246 -29.34 -11.74 60.71
C THR A 246 -29.53 -12.01 59.22
N LEU A 247 -28.93 -13.08 58.71
CA LEU A 247 -29.05 -13.48 57.31
C LEU A 247 -30.43 -14.08 56.99
N THR A 248 -30.96 -13.78 55.80
CA THR A 248 -32.17 -14.41 55.28
C THR A 248 -31.88 -15.86 54.87
N PRO A 249 -32.58 -16.86 55.43
CA PRO A 249 -32.40 -18.25 55.02
C PRO A 249 -32.85 -18.43 53.57
N VAL A 250 -32.06 -19.18 52.81
CA VAL A 250 -32.36 -19.50 51.41
C VAL A 250 -33.46 -20.56 51.39
N ASN A 251 -34.70 -20.12 51.20
CA ASN A 251 -35.86 -20.95 50.90
C ASN A 251 -36.34 -20.67 49.47
N GLU A 252 -37.26 -21.49 48.94
CA GLU A 252 -37.72 -21.36 47.54
C GLU A 252 -38.33 -19.98 47.25
N GLU A 253 -39.05 -19.40 48.21
CA GLU A 253 -39.71 -18.10 48.08
C GLU A 253 -38.71 -16.93 48.04
N THR A 254 -37.67 -16.96 48.89
CA THR A 254 -36.59 -15.95 48.91
C THR A 254 -35.69 -16.08 47.69
N PHE A 255 -35.41 -17.31 47.24
CA PHE A 255 -34.64 -17.55 46.02
C PHE A 255 -35.40 -17.08 44.77
N ALA A 256 -36.71 -17.30 44.70
CA ALA A 256 -37.53 -16.81 43.59
C ALA A 256 -37.55 -15.28 43.51
N LYS A 257 -37.62 -14.59 44.67
CA LYS A 257 -37.49 -13.12 44.74
C LYS A 257 -36.11 -12.66 44.27
N TRP A 258 -35.05 -13.23 44.82
CA TRP A 258 -33.67 -12.94 44.42
C TRP A 258 -33.42 -13.16 42.93
N LYS A 259 -33.95 -14.26 42.36
CA LYS A 259 -33.78 -14.60 40.94
C LYS A 259 -34.48 -13.58 40.03
N LYS A 260 -35.68 -13.12 40.41
CA LYS A 260 -36.37 -12.04 39.69
C LYS A 260 -35.55 -10.76 39.73
N GLU A 261 -35.12 -10.33 40.92
CA GLU A 261 -34.29 -9.12 41.09
C GLU A 261 -32.95 -9.19 40.31
N ARG A 262 -32.30 -10.36 40.27
CA ARG A 262 -31.08 -10.59 39.48
C ARG A 262 -31.33 -10.50 37.97
N MET A 263 -32.44 -11.06 37.49
CA MET A 263 -32.80 -11.02 36.08
C MET A 263 -33.19 -9.60 35.65
N ASP A 264 -33.94 -8.89 36.49
CA ASP A 264 -34.33 -7.50 36.25
C ASP A 264 -33.10 -6.57 36.26
N LYS A 265 -32.17 -6.75 37.21
CA LYS A 265 -30.90 -6.01 37.24
C LYS A 265 -30.04 -6.28 36.00
N LYS A 266 -29.97 -7.54 35.55
CA LYS A 266 -29.22 -7.90 34.35
C LYS A 266 -29.87 -7.33 33.08
N ALA A 267 -31.20 -7.33 32.99
CA ALA A 267 -31.92 -6.71 31.89
C ALA A 267 -31.69 -5.20 31.85
N ALA A 268 -31.79 -4.52 33.00
CA ALA A 268 -31.52 -3.08 33.11
C ALA A 268 -30.07 -2.72 32.75
N GLU A 269 -29.07 -3.53 33.14
CA GLU A 269 -27.67 -3.31 32.76
C GLU A 269 -27.45 -3.52 31.25
N GLN A 270 -28.10 -4.53 30.65
CA GLN A 270 -28.04 -4.76 29.21
C GLN A 270 -28.75 -3.64 28.43
N GLU A 271 -29.86 -3.11 28.92
CA GLU A 271 -30.52 -1.94 28.33
C GLU A 271 -29.66 -0.68 28.48
N ALA A 272 -29.02 -0.47 29.63
CA ALA A 272 -28.08 0.62 29.82
C ALA A 272 -26.83 0.50 28.92
N GLN A 273 -26.31 -0.73 28.72
CA GLN A 273 -25.23 -1.00 27.77
C GLN A 273 -25.69 -0.72 26.33
N LYS A 274 -26.88 -1.17 25.93
CA LYS A 274 -27.45 -0.86 24.61
C LYS A 274 -27.68 0.64 24.40
N MET A 275 -28.09 1.36 25.44
CA MET A 275 -28.24 2.83 25.42
C MET A 275 -26.89 3.55 25.34
N LYS A 276 -25.82 2.98 25.91
CA LYS A 276 -24.44 3.48 25.75
C LYS A 276 -23.84 3.12 24.38
N GLU A 277 -24.17 1.93 23.87
CA GLU A 277 -23.77 1.42 22.56
C GLU A 277 -24.56 2.05 21.41
N ALA A 278 -25.68 2.73 21.71
CA ALA A 278 -26.39 3.68 20.84
C ALA A 278 -25.54 4.95 20.55
N THR A 279 -24.27 4.73 20.26
CA THR A 279 -23.36 5.63 19.58
C THR A 279 -23.86 5.89 18.16
N GLY A 280 -23.48 7.02 17.56
CA GLY A 280 -23.99 7.45 16.24
C GLY A 280 -23.89 6.39 15.13
N ARG A 281 -22.94 5.45 15.24
CA ARG A 281 -22.79 4.32 14.32
C ARG A 281 -23.89 3.26 14.47
N ALA A 282 -24.23 2.88 15.70
CA ALA A 282 -25.33 1.95 15.96
C ALA A 282 -26.69 2.57 15.62
N LEU A 283 -26.83 3.89 15.81
CA LEU A 283 -28.00 4.66 15.36
C LEU A 283 -28.17 4.67 13.84
N PHE A 284 -27.07 4.74 13.10
CA PHE A 284 -27.06 4.72 11.64
C PHE A 284 -27.36 3.32 11.07
N GLU A 285 -26.85 2.27 11.70
CA GLU A 285 -27.06 0.88 11.26
C GLU A 285 -28.46 0.35 11.60
N LYS A 286 -29.10 0.84 12.67
CA LYS A 286 -30.49 0.47 13.03
C LYS A 286 -31.56 1.07 12.12
N GLY A 287 -31.21 1.98 11.20
CA GLY A 287 -32.15 2.53 10.19
C GLY A 287 -33.25 3.47 10.73
N ASP A 288 -33.22 3.79 12.03
CA ASP A 288 -34.20 4.62 12.74
C ASP A 288 -34.12 6.13 12.41
N TRP A 289 -33.22 6.50 11.49
CA TRP A 289 -33.07 7.86 10.95
C TRP A 289 -33.92 8.12 9.70
N ASN A 290 -34.61 7.10 9.18
CA ASN A 290 -35.39 7.18 7.94
C ASN A 290 -36.89 7.30 8.21
N ASP A 291 -37.29 8.14 9.18
CA ASP A 291 -38.70 8.44 9.39
C ASP A 291 -39.23 9.26 8.19
N GLU A 292 -40.22 8.72 7.49
CA GLU A 292 -40.80 9.21 6.22
C GLU A 292 -41.64 10.49 6.39
N ASN A 293 -41.26 11.41 7.29
CA ASN A 293 -42.03 12.63 7.58
C ASN A 293 -41.18 13.90 7.72
N ASP A 294 -40.15 14.07 6.89
CA ASP A 294 -39.61 15.41 6.62
C ASP A 294 -39.59 15.69 5.12
N SER A 295 -40.77 16.10 4.66
CA SER A 295 -41.00 16.70 3.37
C SER A 295 -40.45 18.14 3.34
N ASP A 296 -39.76 18.46 2.25
CA ASP A 296 -39.60 19.81 1.69
C ASP A 296 -38.62 20.79 2.37
N ALA A 297 -37.33 20.53 2.19
CA ALA A 297 -36.32 21.60 2.20
C ALA A 297 -35.53 21.57 0.88
N GLU A 298 -35.99 22.34 -0.10
CA GLU A 298 -35.16 22.81 -1.20
C GLU A 298 -34.08 23.74 -0.64
N ASP A 299 -32.87 23.21 -0.42
CA ASP A 299 -31.70 24.02 -0.08
C ASP A 299 -30.52 23.61 -0.99
N ASP A 300 -30.22 24.49 -1.94
CA ASP A 300 -29.31 24.33 -3.08
C ASP A 300 -27.82 24.47 -2.68
N ASP A 301 -27.48 24.07 -1.46
CA ASP A 301 -26.13 24.13 -0.87
C ASP A 301 -25.70 22.76 -0.34
N ASN A 302 -25.96 21.71 -1.13
CA ASN A 302 -25.53 20.34 -0.82
C ASN A 302 -23.99 20.25 -0.87
N TRP A 303 -23.34 20.36 0.29
CA TRP A 303 -21.90 20.13 0.47
C TRP A 303 -21.52 18.85 -0.26
N ASN A 304 -20.66 18.92 -1.28
CA ASN A 304 -20.27 17.75 -2.04
C ASN A 304 -19.34 16.86 -1.18
N LEU A 305 -19.96 16.03 -0.33
CA LEU A 305 -19.30 15.15 0.62
C LEU A 305 -18.33 14.19 -0.07
N GLU A 306 -18.63 13.78 -1.31
CA GLU A 306 -17.76 12.92 -2.12
C GLU A 306 -16.46 13.66 -2.52
N ALA A 307 -16.58 14.94 -2.91
CA ALA A 307 -15.40 15.76 -3.21
C ALA A 307 -14.52 15.97 -1.97
N MET A 308 -15.13 16.23 -0.81
CA MET A 308 -14.44 16.39 0.47
C MET A 308 -13.79 15.08 0.94
N ARG A 309 -14.46 13.94 0.75
CA ARG A 309 -13.92 12.62 1.08
C ARG A 309 -12.72 12.28 0.19
N ARG A 310 -12.81 12.55 -1.11
CA ARG A 310 -11.71 12.35 -2.04
C ARG A 310 -10.51 13.26 -1.73
N GLU A 311 -10.76 14.50 -1.32
CA GLU A 311 -9.70 15.43 -0.93
C GLU A 311 -9.01 15.02 0.38
N THR A 312 -9.76 14.57 1.38
CA THR A 312 -9.22 14.06 2.65
C THR A 312 -8.46 12.75 2.48
N GLU A 313 -8.95 11.83 1.66
CA GLU A 313 -8.24 10.58 1.32
C GLU A 313 -6.97 10.86 0.52
N ALA A 314 -7.01 11.78 -0.44
CA ALA A 314 -5.84 12.21 -1.19
C ALA A 314 -4.80 12.91 -0.30
N ALA A 315 -5.23 13.73 0.67
CA ALA A 315 -4.33 14.35 1.63
C ALA A 315 -3.65 13.31 2.54
N ARG A 316 -4.40 12.28 2.98
CA ARG A 316 -3.86 11.15 3.74
C ARG A 316 -2.86 10.33 2.91
N GLN A 317 -3.20 10.03 1.66
CA GLN A 317 -2.33 9.31 0.74
C GLN A 317 -1.04 10.09 0.44
N ARG A 318 -1.12 11.39 0.17
CA ARG A 318 0.08 12.24 0.01
C ARG A 318 0.96 12.22 1.26
N LYS A 319 0.38 12.31 2.46
CA LYS A 319 1.14 12.23 3.71
C LYS A 319 1.82 10.86 3.86
N GLU A 320 1.17 9.79 3.45
CA GLU A 320 1.76 8.44 3.43
C GLU A 320 2.83 8.28 2.35
N GLU A 321 2.65 8.83 1.15
CA GLU A 321 3.62 8.83 0.05
C GLU A 321 4.88 9.63 0.39
N ILE A 322 4.71 10.79 1.05
CA ILE A 322 5.81 11.58 1.61
C ILE A 322 6.53 10.76 2.69
N ARG A 323 5.80 10.11 3.60
CA ARG A 323 6.37 9.24 4.63
C ARG A 323 7.13 8.04 4.04
N LEU A 324 6.68 7.53 2.90
CA LEU A 324 7.27 6.39 2.20
C LEU A 324 8.37 6.78 1.19
N GLY A 325 8.65 8.08 1.04
CA GLY A 325 9.73 8.58 0.18
C GLY A 325 9.52 8.35 -1.32
N ILE A 326 8.28 8.15 -1.77
CA ILE A 326 7.95 7.86 -3.18
C ILE A 326 7.98 9.15 -4.02
N ASN A 327 7.77 10.32 -3.39
CA ASN A 327 7.88 11.64 -4.01
C ASN A 327 9.04 12.44 -3.36
N LEU A 328 10.28 12.12 -3.74
CA LEU A 328 11.47 12.82 -3.23
C LEU A 328 11.53 14.31 -3.65
N ASP A 329 10.98 14.64 -4.82
CA ASP A 329 11.00 16.00 -5.38
C ASP A 329 10.08 16.98 -4.61
N GLU A 330 8.97 16.49 -4.05
CA GLU A 330 8.03 17.30 -3.26
C GLU A 330 8.44 17.36 -1.78
N ALA A 331 9.15 16.34 -1.29
CA ALA A 331 9.80 16.37 0.03
C ALA A 331 10.95 17.40 0.07
N GLN A 332 11.72 17.57 -1.01
CA GLN A 332 12.77 18.59 -1.09
C GLN A 332 12.20 20.02 -1.14
N ALA A 333 11.07 20.24 -1.82
CA ALA A 333 10.42 21.55 -1.90
C ALA A 333 9.92 22.07 -0.53
N ILE A 334 9.51 21.18 0.39
CA ILE A 334 9.12 21.55 1.77
C ILE A 334 10.36 21.92 2.60
N THR A 335 11.53 21.32 2.32
CA THR A 335 12.76 21.61 3.08
C THR A 335 13.50 22.86 2.60
N THR A 336 13.36 23.27 1.35
CA THR A 336 14.01 24.48 0.82
C THR A 336 13.31 25.77 1.24
N ASP A 337 11.99 25.73 1.47
CA ASP A 337 11.18 26.89 1.90
C ASP A 337 11.35 27.20 3.40
N ALA A 338 12.04 26.35 4.16
CA ALA A 338 12.41 26.58 5.56
C ALA A 338 13.75 27.32 5.74
N SER A 339 14.49 27.59 4.66
CA SER A 339 15.85 28.15 4.73
C SER A 339 15.94 29.66 4.44
N GLU A 340 14.85 30.31 4.03
CA GLU A 340 14.81 31.75 3.76
C GLU A 340 13.54 32.40 4.34
N GLY A 341 13.48 32.60 5.66
CA GLY A 341 12.37 33.34 6.26
C GLY A 341 12.33 33.28 7.78
N VAL A 342 12.93 34.27 8.43
CA VAL A 342 12.84 34.48 9.88
C VAL A 342 11.42 34.96 10.23
N GLY A 343 10.73 34.18 11.08
CA GLY A 343 9.76 34.67 12.05
C GLY A 343 8.28 34.60 11.68
N GLU A 344 7.61 33.49 12.02
CA GLU A 344 6.32 33.52 12.75
C GLU A 344 6.06 32.14 13.36
N MET A 345 6.16 32.04 14.69
CA MET A 345 5.82 30.82 15.44
C MET A 345 4.30 30.74 15.51
N VAL A 346 3.69 29.85 14.70
CA VAL A 346 2.28 29.50 14.85
C VAL A 346 2.20 28.25 15.73
N GLU A 347 1.98 28.49 17.03
CA GLU A 347 1.51 27.47 17.97
C GLU A 347 0.15 26.95 17.52
N ILE A 348 0.05 25.64 17.20
CA ILE A 348 -1.25 24.97 17.07
C ILE A 348 -1.23 23.73 17.96
N ALA A 349 -1.91 23.91 19.09
CA ALA A 349 -2.55 22.98 20.01
C ALA A 349 -2.17 21.49 19.93
N VAL A 350 -1.41 21.06 20.92
CA VAL A 350 -1.40 19.67 21.42
C VAL A 350 -2.74 19.42 22.08
N GLU A 351 -3.51 18.46 21.58
CA GLU A 351 -4.73 17.98 22.24
C GLU A 351 -4.38 17.40 23.63
N PRO A 352 -5.08 17.81 24.71
CA PRO A 352 -4.83 17.27 26.03
C PRO A 352 -5.36 15.83 26.11
N ASN A 353 -4.45 14.88 26.36
CA ASN A 353 -4.77 13.54 26.83
C ASN A 353 -5.64 13.64 28.09
N GLY A 354 -6.92 13.31 27.96
CA GLY A 354 -7.88 13.19 29.06
C GLY A 354 -7.58 11.98 29.94
N ASN A 355 -6.61 12.12 30.83
CA ASN A 355 -6.43 11.25 31.98
C ASN A 355 -7.24 11.85 33.16
N VAL A 356 -8.51 11.44 33.28
CA VAL A 356 -9.29 11.72 34.50
C VAL A 356 -8.78 10.77 35.58
N LYS A 357 -7.97 11.31 36.49
CA LYS A 357 -7.77 10.73 37.81
C LYS A 357 -8.98 11.12 38.65
N ASP A 358 -9.65 10.10 39.18
CA ASP A 358 -10.48 10.22 40.37
C ASP A 358 -9.57 10.62 41.55
N ASP A 359 -9.91 11.68 42.27
CA ASP A 359 -9.44 11.91 43.63
C ASP A 359 -10.47 12.80 44.38
N GLU A 360 -10.94 12.24 45.49
CA GLU A 360 -11.68 12.79 46.67
C GLU A 360 -13.10 13.38 46.53
#